data_AF-H1PVP7-F1
#
_entry.id   AF-H1PVP7-F1
#
_cell.length_a   1.000
_cell.length_b   1.000
_cell.length_c   1.000
_cell.angle_alpha   90.00
_cell.angle_beta   90.00
_cell.angle_gamma   90.00
#
_symmetry.space_group_name_H-M   'P 1'
#
loop_
_entity.id
_entity.type
_entity.pdbx_description
1 polymer ?
#
loop_
_entity_poly.entity_id
_entity_poly.type
_entity_poly.pdbx_seq_one_letter_code
_entity_poly.pdbx_strand_id
1 'polypeptide(L)' 'MAKFYINTVTHEVHKDSCDYANPSKYPNIVYLGDFDYPSTAISYAKRNGYSNADGCYYCCNQSHTK' A
#
# COMPACT_ATOMS: atom_id res chain seq x y z
N MET A 1 -12.23 1.05 8.55
CA MET A 1 -10.86 0.50 8.50
C MET A 1 -10.78 -0.60 7.46
N ALA A 2 -9.83 -0.48 6.53
CA ALA A 2 -9.49 -1.48 5.52
C ALA A 2 -8.06 -1.93 5.72
N LYS A 3 -7.73 -3.14 5.27
CA LYS A 3 -6.37 -3.67 5.32
C LYS A 3 -5.53 -3.06 4.21
N PHE A 4 -4.33 -2.61 4.55
CA PHE A 4 -3.39 -2.08 3.58
C PHE A 4 -2.13 -2.92 3.51
N TYR A 5 -1.59 -2.98 2.30
CA TYR A 5 -0.37 -3.69 1.97
C TYR A 5 0.56 -2.78 1.17
N ILE A 6 1.85 -3.08 1.21
CA ILE A 6 2.85 -2.46 0.35
C ILE A 6 3.49 -3.50 -0.53
N ASN A 7 3.69 -3.13 -1.80
CA ASN A 7 4.59 -3.83 -2.68
C ASN A 7 6.02 -3.38 -2.40
N THR A 8 6.88 -4.27 -1.91
CA THR A 8 8.27 -3.94 -1.54
C THR A 8 9.19 -3.70 -2.73
N VAL A 9 8.75 -4.00 -3.95
CA VAL A 9 9.50 -3.73 -5.20
C VAL A 9 9.12 -2.37 -5.77
N THR A 10 7.82 -2.06 -5.89
CA THR A 10 7.35 -0.79 -6.46
C THR A 10 7.16 0.31 -5.42
N HIS A 11 7.14 -0.05 -4.14
CA HIS A 11 6.75 0.79 -3.00
C HIS A 11 5.32 1.35 -3.11
N GLU A 12 4.45 0.73 -3.90
CA GLU A 12 3.04 1.12 -3.96
C GLU A 12 2.24 0.50 -2.82
N VAL A 13 1.35 1.31 -2.25
CA VAL A 13 0.42 0.95 -1.18
C VAL A 13 -0.93 0.61 -1.79
N HIS A 14 -1.40 -0.58 -1.45
CA HIS A 14 -2.65 -1.14 -1.94
C HIS A 14 -3.64 -1.41 -0.80
N LYS A 15 -4.93 -1.34 -1.10
CA LYS A 15 -5.99 -1.90 -0.25
C LYS A 15 -6.11 -3.41 -0.48
N ASP A 16 -6.64 -4.12 0.50
CA ASP A 16 -7.04 -5.53 0.40
C ASP A 16 -7.97 -5.85 -0.78
N SER A 17 -8.83 -4.90 -1.16
CA SER A 17 -9.71 -5.06 -2.32
C SER A 17 -9.01 -4.99 -3.67
N CYS A 18 -7.70 -4.72 -3.72
CA CYS A 18 -6.93 -4.67 -4.96
C CYS A 18 -6.39 -6.06 -5.33
N ASP A 19 -6.61 -6.48 -6.58
CA ASP A 19 -6.11 -7.78 -7.08
C ASP A 19 -4.59 -7.92 -6.99
N TYR A 20 -3.86 -6.80 -7.05
CA TYR A 20 -2.41 -6.74 -6.92
C TYR A 20 -1.90 -6.78 -5.47
N ALA A 21 -2.80 -6.75 -4.48
CA ALA A 21 -2.48 -6.75 -3.05
C ALA A 21 -2.63 -8.13 -2.40
N ASN A 22 -2.59 -9.20 -3.17
CA ASN A 22 -2.78 -10.56 -2.64
C ASN A 22 -1.43 -11.16 -2.20
N PRO A 23 -1.13 -11.23 -0.88
CA PRO A 23 0.14 -11.78 -0.39
C PRO A 23 0.31 -13.29 -0.64
N SER A 24 -0.77 -14.02 -0.91
CA SER A 24 -0.69 -15.44 -1.32
C SER A 24 -0.28 -15.60 -2.79
N LYS A 25 -0.50 -14.58 -3.64
CA LYS A 25 -0.09 -14.58 -5.05
C LYS A 25 1.25 -13.89 -5.28
N TYR A 26 1.55 -12.85 -4.50
CA TYR A 26 2.71 -12.00 -4.69
C TYR A 26 3.55 -11.93 -3.41
N PRO A 27 4.77 -12.53 -3.39
CA PRO A 27 5.60 -12.59 -2.19
C PRO A 27 6.18 -11.23 -1.77
N ASN A 28 6.19 -10.26 -2.68
CA ASN A 28 6.61 -8.88 -2.45
C ASN A 28 5.51 -8.01 -1.82
N ILE A 29 4.33 -8.56 -1.53
CA ILE A 29 3.24 -7.84 -0.87
C ILE A 29 3.33 -8.07 0.64
N VAL A 30 3.57 -7.00 1.38
CA VAL A 30 3.73 -7.01 2.84
C VAL A 30 2.58 -6.26 3.48
N TYR A 31 2.03 -6.83 4.55
CA TYR A 31 0.97 -6.18 5.31
C TYR A 31 1.49 -4.96 6.09
N LEU A 32 0.82 -3.81 5.93
CA LEU A 32 1.16 -2.58 6.65
C LEU A 32 0.31 -2.40 7.92
N GLY A 33 -0.94 -2.87 7.91
CA GLY A 33 -1.90 -2.61 8.99
C GLY A 33 -3.29 -2.23 8.48
N ASP A 34 -4.20 -2.02 9.42
CA ASP A 34 -5.56 -1.56 9.17
C ASP A 34 -5.62 -0.03 9.30
N PHE A 35 -6.07 0.66 8.25
CA PHE A 35 -6.20 2.11 8.23
C PHE A 35 -7.53 2.53 7.63
N ASP A 36 -7.98 3.76 7.90
CA ASP A 36 -9.18 4.30 7.25
C ASP A 36 -8.89 4.94 5.89
N TYR A 37 -7.66 5.43 5.70
CA TYR A 37 -7.26 6.15 4.50
C TYR A 37 -5.91 5.67 3.96
N PRO A 38 -5.75 5.62 2.62
CA PRO A 38 -4.48 5.28 1.98
C PRO A 38 -3.34 6.23 2.36
N SER A 39 -3.63 7.52 2.54
CA SER A 39 -2.66 8.53 2.99
C SER A 39 -2.04 8.19 4.34
N THR A 40 -2.83 7.67 5.29
CA THR A 40 -2.33 7.20 6.59
C THR A 40 -1.44 5.98 6.45
N ALA A 41 -1.83 5.01 5.60
CA ALA A 41 -1.04 3.82 5.31
C ALA A 41 0.30 4.17 4.63
N ILE A 42 0.29 5.09 3.66
CA ILE A 42 1.51 5.59 2.99
C ILE A 42 2.42 6.30 3.99
N SER A 43 1.86 7.15 4.85
CA SER A 43 2.63 7.86 5.88
C SER A 43 3.24 6.88 6.89
N TYR A 44 2.53 5.79 7.22
CA TYR A 44 3.08 4.69 8.02
C TYR A 44 4.20 3.96 7.27
N ALA A 45 4.00 3.59 5.99
CA ALA A 45 5.02 2.93 5.18
C ALA A 45 6.32 3.75 5.09
N LYS A 46 6.21 5.07 4.85
CA LYS A 46 7.35 6.00 4.83
C LYS A 46 8.14 6.00 6.14
N ARG A 47 7.43 6.00 7.27
CA ARG A 47 8.04 5.92 8.62
C ARG A 47 8.75 4.58 8.88
N ASN A 48 8.33 3.52 8.21
CA ASN A 48 8.91 2.17 8.33
C ASN A 48 10.03 1.90 7.31
N GLY A 49 10.55 2.92 6.62
CA GLY A 49 11.71 2.80 5.72
C GLY A 49 11.36 2.78 4.23
N TYR A 50 10.08 2.70 3.86
CA TYR A 50 9.64 2.85 2.47
C TYR A 50 9.49 4.34 2.11
N SER A 51 10.61 5.09 2.14
CA SER A 51 10.62 6.55 1.96
C SER A 51 9.92 7.02 0.68
N ASN A 52 10.00 6.21 -0.38
CA ASN A 52 9.37 6.46 -1.67
C ASN A 52 7.95 5.90 -1.80
N ALA A 53 7.32 5.45 -0.72
CA ALA A 53 5.99 4.85 -0.78
C ALA A 53 4.95 5.80 -1.37
N ASP A 54 4.05 5.24 -2.18
CA ASP A 54 2.98 5.99 -2.84
C ASP A 54 1.70 5.16 -2.94
N GLY A 55 0.57 5.77 -3.27
CA GLY A 55 -0.67 5.03 -3.50
C GLY A 55 -0.62 4.24 -4.80
N CYS A 56 -1.19 3.04 -4.82
CA CYS A 56 -1.48 2.34 -6.08
C CYS A 56 -2.49 3.13 -6.92
N TYR A 57 -2.19 3.32 -8.21
CA TYR A 57 -3.04 4.02 -9.17
C TYR A 57 -4.50 3.50 -9.20
N TYR A 58 -4.70 2.19 -9.09
CA TYR A 58 -6.02 1.56 -9.25
C TYR A 58 -6.90 1.61 -8.00
N CYS A 59 -6.34 1.35 -6.81
CA CYS A 59 -7.13 1.22 -5.58
C CYS A 59 -6.95 2.38 -4.59
N CYS A 60 -5.91 3.18 -4.79
CA CYS A 60 -5.50 4.30 -3.93
C CYS A 60 -5.26 5.58 -4.76
N ASN A 61 -6.04 5.80 -5.84
CA ASN A 61 -5.85 6.93 -6.76
C ASN A 61 -5.79 8.30 -6.07
N GLN A 62 -6.56 8.50 -4.98
CA GLN A 62 -6.59 9.72 -4.17
C GLN A 62 -5.25 10.05 -3.49
N SER A 63 -4.34 9.08 -3.40
CA SER A 63 -3.03 9.22 -2.78
C SER A 63 -1.91 8.73 -3.68
N HIS A 64 -2.18 8.57 -4.97
CA HIS A 64 -1.20 8.26 -6.00
C HIS A 64 -0.70 9.58 -6.61
N THR A 65 0.61 9.77 -6.67
CA THR A 65 1.21 11.08 -6.98
C THR A 65 2.19 11.06 -8.15
N LYS A 66 2.46 9.91 -8.76
CA LYS A 66 3.50 9.74 -9.79
C LYS A 66 3.20 8.60 -10.75
#